data_AF-A0A9X3EH69-F1
#
_entry.id   AF-A0A9X3EH69-F1
#
_cell.length_a   1.000
_cell.length_b   1.000
_cell.length_c   1.000
_cell.angle_alpha   90.00
_cell.angle_beta   90.00
_cell.angle_gamma   90.00
#
_symmetry.space_group_name_H-M   'P 1'
#
loop_
_entity.id
_entity.type
_entity.pdbx_description
1 polymer ?
#
loop_
_entity_poly.entity_id
_entity_poly.type
_entity_poly.pdbx_seq_one_letter_code
_entity_poly.pdbx_strand_id
1 'polypeptide(L)'
;MVFNTDDDRRMIRIGVFYDGNYFSHVSNYYLYQHARKARISISGLHQFIVNEIAREENCDSRRCRIVDAHYFRGRLSAYEAQSRNSLYGERLFEEVLMREGIISHFLPLSNAGEKGIDVWFALEAFELTIHKRFDVVVLIAGDSDYLPLIRKINTLGSRVMVLGWDFSFTDDQGNERSTHTSQAILEEANYPLVMSDVIEDRSRRSDVLIDGLFVQARRDKSHDGQGDVRESRYERELRVEAREPRQESRPETRAAESRSQSDSGVAESGGRKTVEGTILNLHNGYGFIRPHNEGDNLFFHYTDLQNVDFNSLWMGDIVMFDISSNQKGPCAKNIFRRQGRHSAGNGNHAASSQQTVGNVASVQSDQSAVLVADNGADDE
;
A
#
# COMPACT_ATOMS: atom_id res chain seq x y z
N MET A 1 -41.85 -25.35 -20.24
CA MET A 1 -40.79 -24.68 -19.47
C MET A 1 -41.43 -23.54 -18.72
N VAL A 2 -41.32 -23.53 -17.39
CA VAL A 2 -41.67 -22.35 -16.60
C VAL A 2 -40.42 -21.49 -16.57
N PHE A 3 -40.41 -20.36 -17.28
CA PHE A 3 -39.36 -19.36 -17.09
C PHE A 3 -39.56 -18.75 -15.71
N ASN A 4 -38.53 -18.80 -14.87
CA ASN A 4 -38.61 -18.35 -13.48
C ASN A 4 -38.57 -16.81 -13.44
N THR A 5 -39.73 -16.17 -13.52
CA THR A 5 -39.87 -14.72 -13.76
C THR A 5 -39.37 -13.80 -12.65
N ASP A 6 -39.01 -14.34 -11.48
CA ASP A 6 -38.49 -13.54 -10.35
C ASP A 6 -36.99 -13.23 -10.48
N ASP A 7 -36.20 -14.10 -11.13
CA ASP A 7 -34.74 -13.93 -11.23
C ASP A 7 -34.38 -12.76 -12.18
N ASP A 8 -35.18 -12.58 -13.23
CA ASP A 8 -35.03 -11.55 -14.27
C ASP A 8 -35.28 -10.11 -13.74
N ARG A 9 -35.76 -9.97 -12.49
CA ARG A 9 -36.00 -8.69 -11.81
C ARG A 9 -34.95 -8.33 -10.76
N ARG A 10 -34.00 -9.22 -10.46
CA ARG A 10 -33.01 -8.99 -9.41
C ARG A 10 -31.91 -8.04 -9.88
N MET A 11 -31.63 -7.03 -9.06
CA MET A 11 -30.47 -6.15 -9.19
C MET A 11 -29.22 -6.87 -8.72
N ILE A 12 -28.13 -6.82 -9.49
CA ILE A 12 -26.82 -7.34 -9.11
C ILE A 12 -26.13 -6.30 -8.23
N ARG A 13 -25.91 -6.65 -6.95
CA ARG A 13 -25.30 -5.80 -5.93
C ARG A 13 -23.80 -5.99 -5.94
N ILE A 14 -23.06 -4.95 -6.32
CA ILE A 14 -21.60 -4.96 -6.45
C ILE A 14 -20.98 -4.22 -5.26
N GLY A 15 -20.04 -4.86 -4.54
CA GLY A 15 -19.17 -4.21 -3.56
C GLY A 15 -17.76 -4.07 -4.14
N VAL A 16 -17.15 -2.88 -4.10
CA VAL A 16 -15.81 -2.61 -4.66
C VAL A 16 -14.80 -2.30 -3.56
N PHE A 17 -13.66 -2.97 -3.56
CA PHE A 17 -12.63 -2.86 -2.53
C PHE A 17 -11.27 -2.56 -3.18
N TYR A 18 -10.72 -1.38 -2.87
CA TYR A 18 -9.44 -0.89 -3.38
C TYR A 18 -8.32 -1.07 -2.36
N ASP A 19 -7.29 -1.83 -2.74
CA ASP A 19 -5.97 -1.70 -2.13
C ASP A 19 -5.39 -0.35 -2.57
N GLY A 20 -5.29 0.57 -1.62
CA GLY A 20 -4.95 1.94 -1.91
C GLY A 20 -3.48 2.18 -2.19
N ASN A 21 -2.57 1.33 -1.68
CA ASN A 21 -1.15 1.42 -2.01
C ASN A 21 -0.92 0.86 -3.42
N TYR A 22 -1.44 -0.33 -3.70
CA TYR A 22 -1.43 -0.95 -5.02
C TYR A 22 -2.00 -0.01 -6.09
N PHE A 23 -3.24 0.48 -5.90
CA PHE A 23 -3.88 1.39 -6.84
C PHE A 23 -3.12 2.71 -7.03
N SER A 24 -2.45 3.21 -5.98
CA SER A 24 -1.59 4.39 -6.08
C SER A 24 -0.38 4.16 -6.99
N HIS A 25 0.24 2.98 -6.94
CA HIS A 25 1.32 2.61 -7.86
C HIS A 25 0.83 2.50 -9.30
N VAL A 26 -0.30 1.81 -9.53
CA VAL A 26 -0.93 1.69 -10.86
C VAL A 26 -1.23 3.08 -11.45
N SER A 27 -1.91 3.95 -10.70
CA SER A 27 -2.27 5.29 -11.19
C SER A 27 -1.05 6.18 -11.45
N ASN A 28 0.04 6.02 -10.70
CA ASN A 28 1.29 6.74 -10.93
C ASN A 28 2.02 6.21 -12.18
N TYR A 29 2.03 4.90 -12.43
CA TYR A 29 2.57 4.32 -13.66
C TYR A 29 1.87 4.89 -14.91
N TYR A 30 0.54 4.96 -14.92
CA TYR A 30 -0.20 5.50 -16.07
C TYR A 30 -0.01 7.00 -16.29
N LEU A 31 0.25 7.76 -15.23
CA LEU A 31 0.55 9.20 -15.32
C LEU A 31 1.98 9.46 -15.81
N TYR A 32 2.97 8.85 -15.16
CA TYR A 32 4.37 9.22 -15.36
C TYR A 32 5.07 8.41 -16.43
N GLN A 33 4.73 7.13 -16.61
CA GLN A 33 5.48 6.20 -17.46
C GLN A 33 4.72 5.85 -18.74
N HIS A 34 3.49 5.36 -18.63
CA HIS A 34 2.69 4.91 -19.77
C HIS A 34 2.43 6.00 -20.83
N ALA A 35 2.24 5.59 -22.09
CA ALA A 35 2.04 6.49 -23.22
C ALA A 35 0.77 7.37 -23.12
N ARG A 36 -0.23 6.98 -22.32
CA ARG A 36 -1.46 7.77 -22.10
C ARG A 36 -1.24 9.03 -21.24
N LYS A 37 -0.19 9.07 -20.39
CA LYS A 37 0.16 10.19 -19.49
C LYS A 37 -1.03 10.78 -18.73
N ALA A 38 -1.88 9.92 -18.17
CA ALA A 38 -3.12 10.30 -17.50
C ALA A 38 -3.40 9.37 -16.30
N ARG A 39 -3.94 9.92 -15.21
CA ARG A 39 -4.40 9.12 -14.06
C ARG A 39 -5.66 8.33 -14.40
N ILE A 40 -5.86 7.22 -13.71
CA ILE A 40 -7.09 6.42 -13.81
C ILE A 40 -8.26 7.21 -13.20
N SER A 41 -9.38 7.26 -13.93
CA SER A 41 -10.63 7.85 -13.47
C SER A 41 -11.38 6.83 -12.62
N ILE A 42 -11.68 7.17 -11.36
CA ILE A 42 -12.47 6.31 -10.46
C ILE A 42 -13.88 6.07 -11.02
N SER A 43 -14.57 7.13 -11.45
CA SER A 43 -15.89 7.03 -12.09
C SER A 43 -15.86 6.21 -13.39
N GLY A 44 -14.80 6.38 -14.18
CA GLY A 44 -14.56 5.60 -15.40
C GLY A 44 -14.34 4.12 -15.12
N LEU A 45 -13.54 3.81 -14.09
CA LEU A 45 -13.27 2.45 -13.63
C LEU A 45 -14.53 1.78 -13.06
N HIS A 46 -15.31 2.49 -12.24
CA HIS A 46 -16.63 2.04 -11.77
C HIS A 46 -17.59 1.73 -12.93
N GLN A 47 -17.65 2.62 -13.93
CA GLN A 47 -18.49 2.39 -15.12
C GLN A 47 -17.99 1.18 -15.94
N PHE A 48 -16.67 1.02 -16.10
CA PHE A 48 -16.09 -0.16 -16.75
C PHE A 48 -16.46 -1.46 -16.01
N ILE A 49 -16.21 -1.52 -14.69
CA ILE A 49 -16.54 -2.67 -13.82
C ILE A 49 -18.02 -3.06 -13.96
N VAL A 50 -18.94 -2.09 -13.90
CA VAL A 50 -20.38 -2.34 -14.03
C VAL A 50 -20.76 -2.96 -15.38
N ASN A 51 -20.11 -2.56 -16.47
CA ASN A 51 -20.38 -3.12 -17.81
C ASN A 51 -19.69 -4.46 -18.05
N GLU A 52 -18.48 -4.67 -17.51
CA GLU A 52 -17.77 -5.94 -17.62
C GLU A 52 -18.48 -7.03 -16.79
N ILE A 53 -18.91 -6.74 -15.55
CA ILE A 53 -19.78 -7.64 -14.75
C ILE A 53 -21.09 -7.92 -15.49
N ALA A 54 -21.71 -6.90 -16.10
CA ALA A 54 -22.93 -7.11 -16.88
C ALA A 54 -22.70 -8.05 -18.08
N ARG A 55 -21.52 -8.03 -18.71
CA ARG A 55 -21.16 -8.99 -19.77
C ARG A 55 -21.02 -10.40 -19.22
N GLU A 56 -20.26 -10.59 -18.14
CA GLU A 56 -20.01 -11.92 -17.55
C GLU A 56 -21.28 -12.56 -16.97
N GLU A 57 -22.15 -11.78 -16.34
CA GLU A 57 -23.45 -12.22 -15.81
C GLU A 57 -24.57 -12.22 -16.91
N ASN A 58 -24.22 -12.03 -18.19
CA ASN A 58 -25.12 -11.97 -19.36
C ASN A 58 -26.39 -11.12 -19.11
N CYS A 59 -26.15 -9.86 -18.75
CA CYS A 59 -27.04 -9.00 -18.00
C CYS A 59 -27.08 -7.57 -18.59
N ASP A 60 -28.17 -6.83 -18.35
CA ASP A 60 -28.25 -5.41 -18.70
C ASP A 60 -27.50 -4.59 -17.64
N SER A 61 -26.55 -3.74 -18.03
CA SER A 61 -25.73 -2.96 -17.08
C SER A 61 -26.54 -2.02 -16.19
N ARG A 62 -27.81 -1.72 -16.53
CA ARG A 62 -28.74 -0.99 -15.64
C ARG A 62 -29.16 -1.79 -14.41
N ARG A 63 -29.11 -3.14 -14.47
CA ARG A 63 -29.35 -4.07 -13.34
C ARG A 63 -28.12 -4.22 -12.45
N CYS A 64 -26.92 -3.90 -12.93
CA CYS A 64 -25.69 -3.92 -12.15
C CYS A 64 -25.52 -2.58 -11.40
N ARG A 65 -25.31 -2.63 -10.09
CA ARG A 65 -25.08 -1.45 -9.26
C ARG A 65 -23.98 -1.67 -8.24
N ILE A 66 -22.97 -0.80 -8.27
CA ILE A 66 -22.09 -0.59 -7.13
C ILE A 66 -22.96 -0.02 -6.01
N VAL A 67 -23.21 -0.86 -5.00
CA VAL A 67 -23.99 -0.49 -3.80
C VAL A 67 -23.09 0.04 -2.69
N ASP A 68 -21.78 -0.20 -2.80
CA ASP A 68 -20.80 0.07 -1.76
C ASP A 68 -19.39 0.08 -2.38
N ALA A 69 -18.54 1.02 -1.97
CA ALA A 69 -17.16 1.10 -2.44
C ALA A 69 -16.23 1.57 -1.31
N HIS A 70 -15.12 0.87 -1.10
CA HIS A 70 -14.21 1.04 0.03
C HIS A 70 -12.76 1.16 -0.45
N TYR A 71 -11.98 2.10 0.11
CA TYR A 71 -10.58 2.34 -0.23
C TYR A 71 -9.71 2.32 1.02
N PHE A 72 -8.67 1.48 1.04
CA PHE A 72 -7.85 1.21 2.23
C PHE A 72 -6.42 1.70 2.01
N ARG A 73 -5.89 2.55 2.89
CA ARG A 73 -4.54 3.10 2.72
C ARG A 73 -3.83 3.37 4.04
N GLY A 74 -2.54 3.02 4.08
CA GLY A 74 -1.62 3.50 5.10
C GLY A 74 -1.43 5.02 5.01
N ARG A 75 -1.62 5.74 6.13
CA ARG A 75 -1.29 7.17 6.24
C ARG A 75 0.09 7.37 6.83
N LEU A 76 0.92 8.13 6.13
CA LEU A 76 2.14 8.71 6.69
C LEU A 76 1.80 9.65 7.85
N SER A 77 2.76 9.88 8.74
CA SER A 77 2.62 10.95 9.74
C SER A 77 2.56 12.32 9.05
N ALA A 78 1.93 13.30 9.69
CA ALA A 78 1.82 14.66 9.15
C ALA A 78 3.20 15.29 8.83
N TYR A 79 4.23 14.95 9.62
CA TYR A 79 5.61 15.38 9.42
C TYR A 79 6.23 14.76 8.16
N GLU A 80 6.05 13.46 7.93
CA GLU A 80 6.55 12.78 6.72
C GLU A 80 5.80 13.26 5.47
N ALA A 81 4.48 13.39 5.53
CA ALA A 81 3.66 13.89 4.43
C ALA A 81 4.03 15.35 4.07
N GLN A 82 4.33 16.19 5.07
CA GLN A 82 4.89 17.52 4.85
C GLN A 82 6.28 17.45 4.18
N SER A 83 7.17 16.57 4.64
CA SER A 83 8.52 16.43 4.03
C SER A 83 8.49 15.93 2.58
N ARG A 84 7.45 15.19 2.19
CA ARG A 84 7.21 14.69 0.83
C ARG A 84 6.35 15.64 -0.01
N ASN A 85 5.90 16.76 0.57
CA ASN A 85 4.96 17.71 -0.04
C ASN A 85 3.67 17.06 -0.59
N SER A 86 3.24 15.92 -0.03
CA SER A 86 2.15 15.10 -0.58
C SER A 86 0.75 15.49 -0.08
N LEU A 87 0.68 16.33 0.96
CA LEU A 87 -0.57 16.73 1.63
C LEU A 87 -1.65 17.29 0.69
N TYR A 88 -1.27 18.05 -0.34
CA TYR A 88 -2.22 18.62 -1.29
C TYR A 88 -2.83 17.56 -2.21
N GLY A 89 -2.00 16.75 -2.86
CA GLY A 89 -2.45 15.68 -3.76
C GLY A 89 -3.20 14.57 -3.05
N GLU A 90 -2.79 14.21 -1.83
CA GLU A 90 -3.55 13.29 -0.96
C GLU A 90 -4.94 13.86 -0.68
N ARG A 91 -5.04 15.15 -0.32
CA ARG A 91 -6.34 15.78 -0.06
C ARG A 91 -7.23 15.88 -1.30
N LEU A 92 -6.64 16.22 -2.45
CA LEU A 92 -7.35 16.30 -3.71
C LEU A 92 -7.85 14.92 -4.16
N PHE A 93 -7.10 13.86 -3.89
CA PHE A 93 -7.53 12.48 -4.13
C PHE A 93 -8.63 12.02 -3.15
N GLU A 94 -8.55 12.38 -1.86
CA GLU A 94 -9.65 12.18 -0.90
C GLU A 94 -10.96 12.84 -1.38
N GLU A 95 -10.89 14.04 -1.96
CA GLU A 95 -12.08 14.72 -2.51
C GLU A 95 -12.70 13.99 -3.71
N VAL A 96 -11.88 13.32 -4.55
CA VAL A 96 -12.38 12.42 -5.59
C VAL A 96 -13.08 11.21 -4.97
N LEU A 97 -12.45 10.53 -4.00
CA LEU A 97 -13.04 9.37 -3.32
C LEU A 97 -14.40 9.73 -2.67
N MET A 98 -14.46 10.84 -1.94
CA MET A 98 -15.70 11.32 -1.31
C MET A 98 -16.79 11.65 -2.35
N ARG A 99 -16.43 12.27 -3.48
CA ARG A 99 -17.38 12.61 -4.55
C ARG A 99 -17.96 11.37 -5.25
N GLU A 100 -17.15 10.32 -5.41
CA GLU A 100 -17.55 9.04 -5.98
C GLU A 100 -18.22 8.11 -4.94
N GLY A 101 -18.45 8.59 -3.71
CA GLY A 101 -19.13 7.83 -2.65
C GLY A 101 -18.29 6.73 -2.01
N ILE A 102 -16.96 6.77 -2.16
CA ILE A 102 -16.04 5.75 -1.66
C ILE A 102 -15.68 6.02 -0.19
N ILE A 103 -15.96 5.03 0.66
CA ILE A 103 -15.62 5.05 2.08
C ILE A 103 -14.12 4.78 2.23
N SER A 104 -13.40 5.74 2.82
CA SER A 104 -11.94 5.67 2.95
C SER A 104 -11.51 5.22 4.35
N HIS A 105 -10.71 4.16 4.40
CA HIS A 105 -10.18 3.51 5.60
C HIS A 105 -8.69 3.80 5.71
N PHE A 106 -8.29 4.40 6.82
CA PHE A 106 -6.94 4.93 6.99
C PHE A 106 -6.30 4.43 8.27
N LEU A 107 -5.22 3.66 8.13
CA LEU A 107 -4.43 3.18 9.26
C LEU A 107 -3.11 3.97 9.35
N PRO A 108 -2.70 4.47 10.53
CA PRO A 108 -1.39 5.10 10.67
C PRO A 108 -0.27 4.12 10.32
N LEU A 109 0.66 4.54 9.46
CA LEU A 109 1.84 3.77 9.16
C LEU A 109 2.77 3.74 10.36
N SER A 110 3.14 2.53 10.75
CA SER A 110 4.15 2.27 11.77
C SER A 110 5.51 2.10 11.12
N ASN A 111 6.58 2.34 11.87
CA ASN A 111 7.96 2.06 11.45
C ASN A 111 8.19 0.57 11.11
N ALA A 112 7.26 -0.32 11.48
CA ALA A 112 7.24 -1.75 11.13
C ALA A 112 6.60 -2.06 9.76
N GLY A 113 6.16 -1.05 9.00
CA GLY A 113 5.53 -1.18 7.68
C GLY A 113 3.99 -1.17 7.70
N GLU A 114 3.37 -1.37 6.53
CA GLU A 114 1.93 -1.19 6.31
C GLU A 114 1.04 -2.33 6.84
N LYS A 115 1.61 -3.35 7.50
CA LYS A 115 1.08 -4.71 7.75
C LYS A 115 -0.28 -4.84 8.48
N GLY A 116 -0.95 -3.76 8.82
CA GLY A 116 -2.31 -3.78 9.36
C GLY A 116 -3.41 -3.41 8.34
N ILE A 117 -3.07 -2.74 7.23
CA ILE A 117 -4.10 -2.25 6.30
C ILE A 117 -4.72 -3.37 5.48
N ASP A 118 -3.92 -4.34 5.03
CA ASP A 118 -4.34 -5.50 4.23
C ASP A 118 -5.23 -6.44 5.05
N VAL A 119 -4.92 -6.56 6.36
CA VAL A 119 -5.74 -7.32 7.33
C VAL A 119 -7.10 -6.65 7.53
N TRP A 120 -7.13 -5.32 7.67
CA TRP A 120 -8.39 -4.58 7.78
C TRP A 120 -9.20 -4.65 6.49
N PHE A 121 -8.56 -4.47 5.33
CA PHE A 121 -9.17 -4.68 4.00
C PHE A 121 -9.88 -6.03 3.94
N ALA A 122 -9.20 -7.11 4.31
CA ALA A 122 -9.76 -8.46 4.23
C ALA A 122 -10.91 -8.69 5.22
N LEU A 123 -10.81 -8.18 6.45
CA LEU A 123 -11.88 -8.29 7.45
C LEU A 123 -13.13 -7.50 7.03
N GLU A 124 -12.97 -6.23 6.66
CA GLU A 124 -14.06 -5.33 6.25
C GLU A 124 -14.75 -5.86 4.98
N ALA A 125 -13.99 -6.31 3.98
CA ALA A 125 -14.55 -6.89 2.76
C ALA A 125 -15.37 -8.15 3.03
N PHE A 126 -14.89 -9.05 3.89
CA PHE A 126 -15.62 -10.26 4.25
C PHE A 126 -16.88 -9.96 5.07
N GLU A 127 -16.77 -9.09 6.09
CA GLU A 127 -17.89 -8.67 6.94
C GLU A 127 -19.01 -8.01 6.12
N LEU A 128 -18.67 -7.05 5.26
CA LEU A 128 -19.65 -6.36 4.43
C LEU A 128 -20.27 -7.27 3.37
N THR A 129 -19.55 -8.26 2.85
CA THR A 129 -20.13 -9.28 1.96
C THR A 129 -21.28 -10.01 2.66
N ILE A 130 -21.12 -10.39 3.94
CA ILE A 130 -22.17 -11.03 4.74
C ILE A 130 -23.33 -10.07 4.99
N HIS A 131 -23.04 -8.86 5.49
CA HIS A 131 -24.08 -7.92 5.94
C HIS A 131 -24.84 -7.23 4.80
N LYS A 132 -24.13 -6.75 3.78
CA LYS A 132 -24.73 -6.05 2.63
C LYS A 132 -25.16 -7.00 1.51
N ARG A 133 -24.81 -8.30 1.59
CA ARG A 133 -25.18 -9.36 0.63
C ARG A 133 -24.87 -8.94 -0.80
N PHE A 134 -23.59 -8.80 -1.10
CA PHE A 134 -23.14 -8.55 -2.47
C PHE A 134 -23.33 -9.83 -3.31
N ASP A 135 -23.77 -9.65 -4.55
CA ASP A 135 -23.80 -10.73 -5.54
C ASP A 135 -22.40 -10.89 -6.16
N VAL A 136 -21.71 -9.77 -6.42
CA VAL A 136 -20.32 -9.73 -6.90
C VAL A 136 -19.47 -8.81 -6.01
N VAL A 137 -18.29 -9.28 -5.62
CA VAL A 137 -17.26 -8.50 -4.92
C VAL A 137 -16.11 -8.24 -5.87
N VAL A 138 -15.69 -6.99 -5.98
CA VAL A 138 -14.60 -6.56 -6.87
C VAL A 138 -13.40 -6.18 -6.01
N LEU A 139 -12.28 -6.87 -6.21
CA LEU A 139 -11.01 -6.59 -5.55
C LEU A 139 -10.06 -5.92 -6.56
N ILE A 140 -9.54 -4.75 -6.20
CA ILE A 140 -8.55 -4.00 -6.99
C ILE A 140 -7.24 -4.10 -6.22
N ALA A 141 -6.51 -5.18 -6.44
CA ALA A 141 -5.36 -5.63 -5.66
C ALA A 141 -4.47 -6.60 -6.45
N GLY A 142 -3.17 -6.60 -6.17
CA GLY A 142 -2.19 -7.47 -6.83
C GLY A 142 -1.75 -8.70 -6.03
N ASP A 143 -1.84 -8.64 -4.70
CA ASP A 143 -1.09 -9.55 -3.81
C ASP A 143 -1.81 -10.86 -3.50
N SER A 144 -1.01 -11.93 -3.32
CA SER A 144 -1.50 -13.27 -2.99
C SER A 144 -2.16 -13.38 -1.62
N ASP A 145 -1.92 -12.43 -0.72
CA ASP A 145 -2.39 -12.48 0.66
C ASP A 145 -3.92 -12.35 0.78
N TYR A 146 -4.58 -11.89 -0.28
CA TYR A 146 -6.03 -11.86 -0.42
C TYR A 146 -6.65 -13.20 -0.91
N LEU A 147 -5.85 -14.22 -1.24
CA LEU A 147 -6.36 -15.54 -1.66
C LEU A 147 -7.32 -16.19 -0.65
N PRO A 148 -7.08 -16.15 0.69
CA PRO A 148 -8.03 -16.68 1.67
C PRO A 148 -9.37 -15.90 1.70
N LEU A 149 -9.33 -14.59 1.41
CA LEU A 149 -10.53 -13.75 1.33
C LEU A 149 -11.41 -14.19 0.16
N ILE A 150 -10.83 -14.39 -1.04
CA ILE A 150 -11.59 -14.86 -2.22
C ILE A 150 -12.29 -16.18 -1.93
N ARG A 151 -11.55 -17.17 -1.40
CA ARG A 151 -12.11 -18.47 -1.01
C ARG A 151 -13.28 -18.32 -0.04
N LYS A 152 -13.16 -17.43 0.95
CA LYS A 152 -14.22 -17.18 1.93
C LYS A 152 -15.44 -16.50 1.32
N ILE A 153 -15.26 -15.51 0.44
CA ILE A 153 -16.35 -14.86 -0.29
C ILE A 153 -17.08 -15.87 -1.18
N ASN A 154 -16.34 -16.72 -1.90
CA ASN A 154 -16.91 -17.79 -2.74
C ASN A 154 -17.77 -18.77 -1.91
N THR A 155 -17.37 -19.10 -0.67
CA THR A 155 -18.21 -19.95 0.22
C THR A 155 -19.52 -19.30 0.68
N LEU A 156 -19.66 -17.97 0.57
CA LEU A 156 -20.93 -17.26 0.82
C LEU A 156 -21.86 -17.25 -0.41
N GLY A 157 -21.40 -17.76 -1.57
CA GLY A 157 -22.14 -17.74 -2.84
C GLY A 157 -22.03 -16.41 -3.61
N SER A 158 -21.25 -15.46 -3.12
CA SER A 158 -20.86 -14.24 -3.85
C SER A 158 -19.75 -14.58 -4.84
N ARG A 159 -19.76 -14.00 -6.03
CA ARG A 159 -18.65 -14.15 -7.01
C ARG A 159 -17.59 -13.08 -6.78
N VAL A 160 -16.34 -13.39 -7.09
CA VAL A 160 -15.23 -12.43 -7.00
C VAL A 160 -14.67 -12.07 -8.38
N MET A 161 -14.62 -10.77 -8.64
CA MET A 161 -13.88 -10.17 -9.74
C MET A 161 -12.57 -9.59 -9.20
N VAL A 162 -11.45 -9.83 -9.89
CA VAL A 162 -10.13 -9.29 -9.52
C VAL A 162 -9.59 -8.45 -10.66
N LEU A 163 -9.29 -7.18 -10.39
CA LEU A 163 -8.63 -6.28 -11.35
C LEU A 163 -7.16 -6.14 -10.95
N GLY A 164 -6.30 -6.75 -11.77
CA GLY A 164 -4.85 -6.68 -11.65
C GLY A 164 -4.22 -5.89 -12.79
N TRP A 165 -2.99 -5.45 -12.57
CA TRP A 165 -2.13 -4.77 -13.54
C TRP A 165 -0.73 -5.35 -13.47
N ASP A 166 -0.20 -5.61 -14.66
CA ASP A 166 1.12 -6.13 -14.90
C ASP A 166 1.90 -5.13 -15.76
N PHE A 167 2.96 -4.55 -15.20
CA PHE A 167 3.82 -3.60 -15.91
C PHE A 167 5.23 -3.56 -15.31
N SER A 168 6.20 -3.14 -16.13
CA SER A 168 7.54 -2.78 -15.70
C SER A 168 7.97 -1.43 -16.28
N PHE A 169 8.80 -0.71 -15.53
CA PHE A 169 9.38 0.56 -15.96
C PHE A 169 10.72 0.80 -15.25
N THR A 170 11.61 1.57 -15.87
CA THR A 170 12.81 2.08 -15.22
C THR A 170 12.50 3.42 -14.55
N ASP A 171 12.83 3.58 -13.27
CA ASP A 171 12.71 4.87 -12.59
C ASP A 171 13.86 5.84 -12.94
N ASP A 172 13.71 7.12 -12.58
CA ASP A 172 14.69 8.18 -12.92
C ASP A 172 16.09 7.95 -12.30
N GLN A 173 16.22 6.99 -11.38
CA GLN A 173 17.49 6.58 -10.78
C GLN A 173 18.11 5.36 -11.48
N GLY A 174 17.46 4.84 -12.54
CA GLY A 174 17.93 3.69 -13.31
C GLY A 174 17.51 2.34 -12.74
N ASN A 175 16.64 2.28 -11.73
CA ASN A 175 16.18 1.00 -11.16
C ASN A 175 14.98 0.48 -11.96
N GLU A 176 14.98 -0.79 -12.32
CA GLU A 176 13.76 -1.45 -12.79
C GLU A 176 12.78 -1.63 -11.62
N ARG A 177 11.55 -1.18 -11.84
CA ARG A 177 10.39 -1.46 -10.99
C ARG A 177 9.39 -2.23 -11.80
N SER A 178 8.86 -3.30 -11.22
CA SER A 178 7.72 -4.03 -11.76
C SER A 178 6.59 -4.09 -10.75
N THR A 179 5.39 -4.30 -11.27
CA THR A 179 4.20 -4.67 -10.53
C THR A 179 3.57 -5.79 -11.33
N HIS A 180 3.30 -6.90 -10.65
CA HIS A 180 2.70 -8.09 -11.24
C HIS A 180 1.60 -8.58 -10.33
N THR A 181 0.48 -8.97 -10.92
CA THR A 181 -0.65 -9.57 -10.22
C THR A 181 -0.32 -11.03 -9.94
N SER A 182 -0.63 -11.51 -8.74
CA SER A 182 -0.42 -12.92 -8.41
C SER A 182 -1.24 -13.84 -9.32
N GLN A 183 -0.61 -14.82 -9.97
CA GLN A 183 -1.34 -15.83 -10.76
C GLN A 183 -2.34 -16.59 -9.88
N ALA A 184 -2.00 -16.87 -8.61
CA ALA A 184 -2.88 -17.58 -7.70
C ALA A 184 -4.18 -16.80 -7.36
N ILE A 185 -4.14 -15.46 -7.28
CA ILE A 185 -5.36 -14.68 -7.04
C ILE A 185 -6.25 -14.61 -8.29
N LEU A 186 -5.64 -14.58 -9.48
CA LEU A 186 -6.35 -14.60 -10.76
C LEU A 186 -6.99 -15.98 -11.04
N GLU A 187 -6.30 -17.09 -10.72
CA GLU A 187 -6.83 -18.45 -10.91
C GLU A 187 -8.01 -18.79 -9.97
N GLU A 188 -8.07 -18.17 -8.78
CA GLU A 188 -9.16 -18.38 -7.82
C GLU A 188 -10.37 -17.44 -8.04
N ALA A 189 -10.17 -16.32 -8.77
CA ALA A 189 -11.23 -15.38 -9.08
C ALA A 189 -12.24 -15.97 -10.08
N ASN A 190 -13.52 -15.61 -9.93
CA ASN A 190 -14.55 -15.97 -10.93
C ASN A 190 -14.40 -15.12 -12.21
N TYR A 191 -14.01 -13.85 -12.04
CA TYR A 191 -13.83 -12.89 -13.13
C TYR A 191 -12.44 -12.22 -13.02
N PRO A 192 -11.35 -12.91 -13.39
CA PRO A 192 -10.01 -12.32 -13.44
C PRO A 192 -9.88 -11.34 -14.60
N LEU A 193 -9.37 -10.14 -14.33
CA LEU A 193 -9.15 -9.08 -15.31
C LEU A 193 -7.73 -8.53 -15.17
N VAL A 194 -6.85 -8.89 -16.10
CA VAL A 194 -5.54 -8.25 -16.29
C VAL A 194 -5.77 -6.96 -17.08
N MET A 195 -5.92 -5.86 -16.36
CA MET A 195 -6.33 -4.57 -16.92
C MET A 195 -5.27 -3.95 -17.83
N SER A 196 -3.99 -4.26 -17.65
CA SER A 196 -2.93 -3.90 -18.61
C SER A 196 -3.23 -4.47 -20.00
N ASP A 197 -3.53 -5.78 -20.10
CA ASP A 197 -3.89 -6.44 -21.36
C ASP A 197 -5.17 -5.83 -21.95
N VAL A 198 -6.19 -5.58 -21.13
CA VAL A 198 -7.45 -4.95 -21.58
C VAL A 198 -7.20 -3.55 -22.15
N ILE A 199 -6.37 -2.73 -21.49
CA ILE A 199 -6.09 -1.33 -21.89
C ILE A 199 -5.19 -1.25 -23.12
N GLU A 200 -4.31 -2.23 -23.32
CA GLU A 200 -3.37 -2.30 -24.44
C GLU A 200 -3.91 -3.03 -25.68
N ASP A 201 -4.98 -3.84 -25.52
CA ASP A 201 -5.62 -4.57 -26.61
C ASP A 201 -5.99 -3.63 -27.77
N ARG A 202 -5.43 -3.94 -28.94
CA ARG A 202 -5.63 -3.19 -30.18
C ARG A 202 -7.07 -3.33 -30.69
N SER A 203 -7.77 -4.41 -30.36
CA SER A 203 -9.15 -4.65 -30.76
C SER A 203 -10.13 -3.70 -30.06
N ARG A 204 -9.89 -3.41 -28.77
CA ARG A 204 -10.72 -2.52 -27.94
C ARG A 204 -10.26 -1.05 -27.96
N ARG A 205 -9.34 -0.64 -28.84
CA ARG A 205 -8.82 0.75 -28.91
C ARG A 205 -9.85 1.85 -29.16
N SER A 206 -11.02 1.51 -29.71
CA SER A 206 -12.15 2.44 -29.90
C SER A 206 -13.30 2.18 -28.91
N ASP A 207 -13.06 1.39 -27.86
CA ASP A 207 -14.03 1.16 -26.78
C ASP A 207 -14.11 2.41 -25.90
N VAL A 208 -15.29 3.04 -25.89
CA VAL A 208 -15.59 4.24 -25.11
C VAL A 208 -15.39 3.99 -23.61
N LEU A 209 -15.55 2.75 -23.13
CA LEU A 209 -15.31 2.40 -21.74
C LEU A 209 -13.81 2.48 -21.40
N ILE A 210 -12.92 2.02 -22.28
CA ILE A 210 -11.47 2.05 -22.06
C ILE A 210 -10.93 3.48 -22.11
N ASP A 211 -11.41 4.31 -23.04
CA ASP A 211 -11.06 5.74 -23.04
C ASP A 211 -11.73 6.52 -21.90
N GLY A 212 -12.77 5.96 -21.29
CA GLY A 212 -13.38 6.44 -20.04
C GLY A 212 -12.56 6.11 -18.79
N LEU A 213 -11.70 5.08 -18.81
CA LEU A 213 -10.83 4.70 -17.68
C LEU A 213 -9.82 5.78 -17.29
N PHE A 214 -9.60 6.81 -18.12
CA PHE A 214 -8.59 7.84 -17.90
C PHE A 214 -9.21 9.21 -17.75
N VAL A 215 -8.62 10.04 -16.87
CA VAL A 215 -9.05 11.45 -16.71
C VAL A 215 -8.72 12.22 -18.00
N GLN A 216 -9.71 12.35 -18.89
CA GLN A 216 -9.52 12.96 -20.20
C GLN A 216 -9.11 14.43 -20.07
N ALA A 217 -8.08 14.84 -20.81
CA ALA A 217 -7.83 16.25 -21.09
C ALA A 217 -8.79 16.69 -22.20
N ARG A 218 -9.78 17.54 -21.87
CA ARG A 218 -10.64 18.14 -22.89
C ARG A 218 -9.77 18.95 -23.86
N ARG A 219 -9.73 18.55 -25.13
CA ARG A 219 -9.37 19.47 -26.21
C ARG A 219 -10.50 20.48 -26.34
N ASP A 220 -10.19 21.76 -26.18
CA ASP A 220 -11.15 22.84 -26.40
C ASP A 220 -11.69 22.78 -27.84
N LYS A 221 -12.91 22.26 -27.99
CA LYS A 221 -13.70 22.44 -29.22
C LYS A 221 -14.43 23.76 -29.09
N SER A 222 -13.81 24.80 -29.62
CA SER A 222 -14.45 26.09 -29.87
C SER A 222 -15.54 25.94 -30.96
N HIS A 223 -16.78 25.66 -30.58
CA HIS A 223 -17.98 26.00 -31.36
C HIS A 223 -19.21 26.14 -30.46
N ASP A 224 -20.12 27.02 -30.89
CA ASP A 224 -21.17 27.64 -30.06
C ASP A 224 -22.29 26.69 -29.58
N GLY A 225 -22.90 27.06 -28.45
CA GLY A 225 -24.31 26.74 -28.18
C GLY A 225 -24.62 25.72 -27.08
N GLN A 226 -25.12 26.23 -25.95
CA GLN A 226 -26.03 25.56 -25.02
C GLN A 226 -25.59 24.22 -24.38
N GLY A 227 -24.93 24.29 -23.21
CA GLY A 227 -24.71 23.10 -22.36
C GLY A 227 -23.61 23.30 -21.30
N ASP A 228 -23.85 24.19 -20.32
CA ASP A 228 -22.85 24.65 -19.34
C ASP A 228 -22.50 23.58 -18.27
N VAL A 229 -21.95 22.44 -18.69
CA VAL A 229 -21.27 21.48 -17.81
C VAL A 229 -19.88 22.03 -17.50
N ARG A 230 -19.86 22.93 -16.52
CA ARG A 230 -18.66 23.62 -16.03
C ARG A 230 -17.59 22.59 -15.63
N GLU A 231 -16.40 22.69 -16.23
CA GLU A 231 -15.22 21.98 -15.74
C GLU A 231 -15.02 22.38 -14.27
N SER A 232 -15.11 21.39 -13.37
CA SER A 232 -14.88 21.67 -11.97
C SER A 232 -13.38 21.92 -11.76
N ARG A 233 -13.04 22.99 -11.04
CA ARG A 233 -11.66 23.46 -10.76
C ARG A 233 -10.66 22.31 -10.44
N TYR A 234 -11.16 21.33 -9.70
CA TYR A 234 -10.55 20.07 -9.29
C TYR A 234 -9.94 19.23 -10.44
N GLU A 235 -10.60 19.09 -11.61
CA GLU A 235 -10.05 18.34 -12.76
C GLU A 235 -8.81 19.04 -13.34
N ARG A 236 -8.78 20.38 -13.25
CA ARG A 236 -7.63 21.18 -13.66
C ARG A 236 -6.48 21.02 -12.67
N GLU A 237 -6.77 20.99 -11.37
CA GLU A 237 -5.78 20.83 -10.30
C GLU A 237 -5.13 19.42 -10.30
N LEU A 238 -5.90 18.35 -10.56
CA LEU A 238 -5.38 16.98 -10.74
C LEU A 238 -4.42 16.84 -11.93
N ARG A 239 -4.55 17.69 -12.96
CA ARG A 239 -3.62 17.79 -14.10
C ARG A 239 -2.43 18.71 -13.80
N VAL A 240 -2.61 19.76 -13.00
CA VAL A 240 -1.54 20.73 -12.67
C VAL A 240 -0.47 20.11 -11.79
N GLU A 241 -0.83 19.20 -10.87
CA GLU A 241 0.15 18.46 -10.05
C GLU A 241 1.15 17.61 -10.86
N ALA A 242 0.80 17.27 -12.11
CA ALA A 242 1.71 16.56 -13.03
C ALA A 242 2.77 17.47 -13.68
N ARG A 243 2.81 18.76 -13.31
CA ARG A 243 3.91 19.69 -13.62
C ARG A 243 4.47 20.19 -12.29
N GLU A 244 5.73 19.88 -12.03
CA GLU A 244 6.37 20.27 -10.76
C GLU A 244 6.26 21.77 -10.46
N PRO A 245 6.16 22.15 -9.17
CA PRO A 245 6.40 23.52 -8.77
C PRO A 245 7.83 23.89 -9.14
N ARG A 246 8.00 24.92 -9.97
CA ARG A 246 9.32 25.49 -10.26
C ARG A 246 9.98 25.88 -8.95
N GLN A 247 11.16 25.30 -8.67
CA GLN A 247 12.04 25.82 -7.63
C GLN A 247 12.41 27.25 -8.01
N GLU A 248 11.94 28.24 -7.24
CA GLU A 248 12.43 29.61 -7.33
C GLU A 248 13.87 29.64 -6.82
N SER A 249 14.82 29.61 -7.76
CA SER A 249 16.24 29.80 -7.48
C SER A 249 16.48 31.22 -6.96
N ARG A 250 16.69 31.33 -5.64
CA ARG A 250 17.21 32.55 -5.02
C ARG A 250 18.70 32.74 -5.33
N PRO A 251 19.17 33.99 -5.44
CA PRO A 251 20.40 34.31 -6.17
C PRO A 251 21.68 34.01 -5.40
N GLU A 252 22.73 33.69 -6.15
CA GLU A 252 24.09 33.46 -5.66
C GLU A 252 24.69 34.72 -5.03
N THR A 253 25.10 34.61 -3.75
CA THR A 253 25.99 35.60 -3.12
C THR A 253 27.43 35.13 -3.19
N ARG A 254 28.26 35.88 -3.94
CA ARG A 254 29.72 35.72 -4.03
C ARG A 254 30.38 35.53 -2.65
N ALA A 255 31.21 34.50 -2.51
CA ALA A 255 32.27 34.43 -1.52
C ALA A 255 33.63 34.63 -2.21
N ALA A 256 34.52 35.39 -1.58
CA ALA A 256 35.77 35.85 -2.17
C ALA A 256 36.95 34.87 -1.96
N GLU A 257 38.00 35.06 -2.75
CA GLU A 257 39.24 34.29 -2.71
C GLU A 257 40.05 34.53 -1.43
N SER A 258 40.74 33.49 -0.94
CA SER A 258 42.00 33.66 -0.21
C SER A 258 42.96 32.49 -0.47
N ARG A 259 44.12 32.79 -1.04
CA ARG A 259 45.22 31.84 -1.31
C ARG A 259 46.11 31.64 -0.08
N SER A 260 46.64 30.43 0.10
CA SER A 260 48.02 30.20 0.57
C SER A 260 48.53 28.82 0.13
N GLN A 261 49.82 28.72 -0.14
CA GLN A 261 50.49 27.55 -0.76
C GLN A 261 51.24 26.69 0.27
N SER A 262 51.54 25.43 -0.11
CA SER A 262 52.68 24.57 0.33
C SER A 262 52.88 24.31 1.84
N ASP A 263 53.24 23.12 2.31
CA ASP A 263 54.36 22.30 1.84
C ASP A 263 54.26 20.81 2.27
N SER A 264 55.27 20.04 1.85
CA SER A 264 55.72 18.68 2.18
C SER A 264 55.22 17.99 3.48
N GLY A 265 55.10 16.66 3.39
CA GLY A 265 54.54 15.82 4.45
C GLY A 265 55.56 15.25 5.45
N VAL A 266 55.05 14.94 6.64
CA VAL A 266 55.67 14.04 7.64
C VAL A 266 54.60 13.05 8.08
N ALA A 267 54.98 11.78 8.25
CA ALA A 267 54.07 10.75 8.71
C ALA A 267 53.87 10.84 10.24
N GLU A 268 52.64 11.10 10.69
CA GLU A 268 52.24 10.94 12.09
C GLU A 268 50.96 10.11 12.22
N SER A 269 50.85 9.44 13.37
CA SER A 269 49.79 8.47 13.69
C SER A 269 48.44 9.17 13.87
N GLY A 270 47.65 9.25 12.78
CA GLY A 270 46.34 9.89 12.78
C GLY A 270 45.29 9.10 13.57
N GLY A 271 45.12 9.43 14.85
CA GLY A 271 43.99 8.94 15.64
C GLY A 271 42.67 9.32 14.96
N ARG A 272 41.84 8.32 14.62
CA ARG A 272 40.50 8.52 14.07
C ARG A 272 39.69 9.39 15.02
N LYS A 273 39.32 10.60 14.57
CA LYS A 273 38.37 11.45 15.28
C LYS A 273 36.99 10.85 15.09
N THR A 274 36.63 9.92 15.95
CA THR A 274 35.26 9.43 16.03
C THR A 274 34.38 10.53 16.62
N VAL A 275 33.29 10.83 15.92
CA VAL A 275 32.35 11.92 16.18
C VAL A 275 31.07 11.34 16.77
N GLU A 276 30.46 12.06 17.70
CA GLU A 276 29.12 11.76 18.21
C GLU A 276 28.05 12.44 17.36
N GLY A 277 26.93 11.75 17.15
CA GLY A 277 25.77 12.28 16.47
C GLY A 277 24.50 11.53 16.82
N THR A 278 23.39 12.03 16.30
CA THR A 278 22.06 11.45 16.51
C THR A 278 21.53 10.90 15.19
N ILE A 279 20.99 9.68 15.21
CA ILE A 279 20.23 9.11 14.09
C ILE A 279 19.03 10.03 13.82
N LEU A 280 19.04 10.70 12.67
CA LEU A 280 18.02 11.66 12.27
C LEU A 280 16.83 10.93 11.64
N ASN A 281 17.10 10.18 10.56
CA ASN A 281 16.13 9.39 9.80
C ASN A 281 16.69 8.00 9.51
N LEU A 282 15.81 7.01 9.41
CA LEU A 282 16.08 5.65 8.93
C LEU A 282 15.13 5.32 7.77
N HIS A 283 15.67 4.69 6.73
CA HIS A 283 14.97 4.19 5.55
C HIS A 283 15.38 2.72 5.31
N ASN A 284 14.81 2.04 4.30
CA ASN A 284 15.11 0.63 4.07
C ASN A 284 16.59 0.43 3.66
N GLY A 285 17.43 0.00 4.61
CA GLY A 285 18.87 -0.27 4.43
C GLY A 285 19.82 0.94 4.55
N TYR A 286 19.33 2.16 4.81
CA TYR A 286 20.19 3.35 4.94
C TYR A 286 19.59 4.41 5.87
N GLY A 287 20.39 5.39 6.30
CA GLY A 287 19.91 6.48 7.12
C GLY A 287 20.79 7.73 7.07
N PHE A 288 20.43 8.70 7.90
CA PHE A 288 21.19 9.94 8.08
C PHE A 288 21.50 10.18 9.56
N ILE A 289 22.73 10.61 9.84
CA ILE A 289 23.18 11.03 11.17
C ILE A 289 23.38 12.54 11.16
N ARG A 290 22.87 13.22 12.19
CA ARG A 290 23.22 14.63 12.47
C ARG A 290 24.44 14.66 13.40
N PRO A 291 25.60 15.16 12.96
CA PRO A 291 26.77 15.32 13.84
C PRO A 291 26.50 16.34 14.95
N HIS A 292 27.05 16.13 16.15
CA HIS A 292 26.95 17.10 17.26
C HIS A 292 28.00 18.20 17.18
N ASN A 293 29.09 18.00 16.44
CA ASN A 293 30.20 18.93 16.27
C ASN A 293 29.99 19.96 15.14
N GLU A 294 28.74 20.19 14.76
CA GLU A 294 28.27 21.04 13.64
C GLU A 294 28.68 20.52 12.24
N GLY A 295 27.80 20.70 11.25
CA GLY A 295 27.97 20.22 9.87
C GLY A 295 26.69 19.68 9.24
N ASP A 296 26.78 19.28 7.97
CA ASP A 296 25.67 18.67 7.22
C ASP A 296 25.29 17.28 7.74
N ASN A 297 24.06 16.85 7.46
CA ASN A 297 23.61 15.50 7.80
C ASN A 297 24.39 14.46 6.96
N LEU A 298 25.01 13.49 7.62
CA LEU A 298 25.85 12.48 6.97
C LEU A 298 25.05 11.23 6.64
N PHE A 299 25.14 10.80 5.38
CA PHE A 299 24.57 9.53 4.92
C PHE A 299 25.33 8.33 5.50
N PHE A 300 24.61 7.24 5.78
CA PHE A 300 25.19 5.92 6.01
C PHE A 300 24.32 4.79 5.44
N HIS A 301 24.95 3.68 5.06
CA HIS A 301 24.28 2.44 4.66
C HIS A 301 24.36 1.38 5.78
N TYR A 302 23.52 0.36 5.79
CA TYR A 302 23.55 -0.68 6.83
C TYR A 302 24.93 -1.38 6.95
N THR A 303 25.69 -1.43 5.85
CA THR A 303 27.07 -1.98 5.81
C THR A 303 28.11 -1.13 6.53
N ASP A 304 27.79 0.13 6.85
CA ASP A 304 28.68 1.05 7.57
C ASP A 304 28.54 0.90 9.11
N LEU A 305 27.56 0.13 9.58
CA LEU A 305 27.37 -0.21 10.99
C LEU A 305 28.38 -1.25 11.49
N GLN A 306 28.74 -1.19 12.76
CA GLN A 306 29.67 -2.10 13.43
C GLN A 306 29.06 -2.61 14.74
N ASN A 307 28.88 -3.94 14.84
CA ASN A 307 28.32 -4.63 16.01
C ASN A 307 26.90 -4.15 16.43
N VAL A 308 26.12 -3.61 15.49
CA VAL A 308 24.74 -3.16 15.68
C VAL A 308 23.94 -3.59 14.44
N ASP A 309 22.81 -4.26 14.64
CA ASP A 309 21.86 -4.54 13.54
C ASP A 309 21.11 -3.26 13.17
N PHE A 310 20.93 -3.00 11.87
CA PHE A 310 20.19 -1.86 11.36
C PHE A 310 18.76 -1.82 11.90
N ASN A 311 18.10 -2.98 12.04
CA ASN A 311 16.74 -3.08 12.60
C ASN A 311 16.67 -2.77 14.11
N SER A 312 17.81 -2.64 14.79
CA SER A 312 17.91 -2.32 16.22
C SER A 312 18.17 -0.83 16.50
N LEU A 313 18.36 -0.01 15.45
CA LEU A 313 18.53 1.43 15.54
C LEU A 313 17.19 2.17 15.54
N TRP A 314 17.12 3.26 16.29
CA TRP A 314 15.95 4.09 16.47
C TRP A 314 16.30 5.55 16.11
N MET A 315 15.35 6.31 15.57
CA MET A 315 15.54 7.77 15.45
C MET A 315 15.72 8.36 16.85
N GLY A 316 16.68 9.28 17.00
CA GLY A 316 17.10 9.78 18.31
C GLY A 316 18.22 8.97 18.97
N ASP A 317 18.58 7.78 18.46
CA ASP A 317 19.74 7.04 18.99
C ASP A 317 21.03 7.83 18.85
N ILE A 318 21.82 7.82 19.92
CA ILE A 318 23.16 8.38 19.91
C ILE A 318 24.14 7.36 19.36
N VAL A 319 24.86 7.75 18.32
CA VAL A 319 25.85 6.93 17.64
C VAL A 319 27.19 7.65 17.58
N MET A 320 28.25 6.86 17.61
CA MET A 320 29.63 7.27 17.38
C MET A 320 30.05 6.74 16.01
N PHE A 321 30.74 7.54 15.21
CA PHE A 321 31.13 7.20 13.83
C PHE A 321 32.36 7.99 13.37
N ASP A 322 33.03 7.49 12.34
CA ASP A 322 34.09 8.22 11.64
C ASP A 322 33.51 8.98 10.44
N ILE A 323 33.88 10.25 10.27
CA ILE A 323 33.55 11.00 9.04
C ILE A 323 34.47 10.53 7.92
N SER A 324 33.87 10.14 6.80
CA SER A 324 34.51 9.69 5.56
C SER A 324 33.94 10.48 4.37
N SER A 325 34.47 10.24 3.18
CA SER A 325 33.84 10.67 1.92
C SER A 325 33.57 9.46 1.02
N ASN A 326 32.56 9.55 0.16
CA ASN A 326 32.25 8.60 -0.91
C ASN A 326 31.99 9.36 -2.23
N GLN A 327 31.60 8.65 -3.30
CA GLN A 327 31.36 9.26 -4.62
C GLN A 327 30.21 10.31 -4.65
N LYS A 328 29.39 10.38 -3.59
CA LYS A 328 28.28 11.33 -3.42
C LYS A 328 28.55 12.39 -2.35
N GLY A 329 29.76 12.43 -1.77
CA GLY A 329 30.17 13.42 -0.76
C GLY A 329 30.42 12.83 0.64
N PRO A 330 30.40 13.67 1.70
CA PRO A 330 30.63 13.25 3.08
C PRO A 330 29.65 12.18 3.56
N CYS A 331 30.15 11.17 4.28
CA CYS A 331 29.38 10.07 4.83
C CYS A 331 29.92 9.59 6.18
N ALA A 332 29.10 8.88 6.95
CA ALA A 332 29.50 8.27 8.22
C ALA A 332 29.90 6.80 8.01
N LYS A 333 30.97 6.36 8.64
CA LYS A 333 31.47 4.97 8.62
C LYS A 333 31.87 4.48 10.01
N ASN A 334 32.04 3.17 10.15
CA ASN A 334 32.41 2.52 11.41
C ASN A 334 31.45 2.92 12.56
N ILE A 335 30.14 2.83 12.31
CA ILE A 335 29.11 3.40 13.19
C ILE A 335 28.77 2.43 14.31
N PHE A 336 28.83 2.88 15.57
CA PHE A 336 28.43 2.11 16.75
C PHE A 336 27.48 2.90 17.64
N ARG A 337 26.44 2.23 18.17
CA ARG A 337 25.48 2.83 19.11
C ARG A 337 26.17 3.09 20.44
N ARG A 338 26.10 4.32 20.95
CA ARG A 338 26.67 4.67 22.25
C ARG A 338 25.80 4.03 23.34
N GLN A 339 26.32 3.03 24.04
CA GLN A 339 25.60 2.39 25.14
C GLN A 339 25.38 3.39 26.29
N GLY A 340 24.16 3.92 26.37
CA GLY A 340 23.69 4.81 27.44
C GLY A 340 22.32 4.35 27.93
N ARG A 341 22.12 4.33 29.26
CA ARG A 341 20.92 3.79 29.92
C ARG A 341 19.62 4.40 29.36
N HIS A 342 18.76 3.57 28.78
CA HIS A 342 17.33 3.72 29.01
C HIS A 342 17.00 3.05 30.35
N SER A 343 16.52 3.86 31.30
CA SER A 343 16.13 3.40 32.63
C SER A 343 14.92 2.46 32.55
N ALA A 344 15.03 1.30 33.20
CA ALA A 344 13.89 0.44 33.46
C ALA A 344 12.95 1.07 34.51
N GLY A 345 11.64 0.87 34.34
CA GLY A 345 10.59 1.22 35.30
C GLY A 345 9.24 1.35 34.58
N ASN A 346 8.17 0.65 34.98
CA ASN A 346 8.03 -0.39 36.01
C ASN A 346 6.84 -1.28 35.62
N GLY A 347 6.87 -2.59 35.89
CA GLY A 347 5.86 -3.52 35.34
C GLY A 347 5.97 -5.01 35.70
N ASN A 348 6.30 -5.33 36.96
CA ASN A 348 6.13 -6.63 37.62
C ASN A 348 6.37 -7.95 36.82
N HIS A 349 7.53 -8.56 37.03
CA HIS A 349 7.62 -10.03 37.00
C HIS A 349 7.00 -10.63 38.26
N ALA A 350 6.00 -11.49 38.10
CA ALA A 350 5.77 -12.60 39.03
C ALA A 350 6.50 -13.83 38.47
N ALA A 351 7.58 -14.25 39.14
CA ALA A 351 8.30 -15.47 38.76
C ALA A 351 7.58 -16.71 39.31
N SER A 352 7.32 -17.69 38.45
CA SER A 352 6.95 -19.05 38.86
C SER A 352 7.87 -20.04 38.14
N SER A 353 8.72 -20.69 38.91
CA SER A 353 9.71 -21.67 38.46
C SER A 353 9.09 -22.90 37.82
N GLN A 354 9.81 -23.47 36.85
CA GLN A 354 9.53 -24.81 36.32
C GLN A 354 9.68 -25.86 37.42
N GLN A 355 8.73 -26.81 37.52
CA GLN A 355 9.00 -28.09 38.18
C GLN A 355 8.31 -29.23 37.43
N THR A 356 9.14 -30.21 37.10
CA THR A 356 8.90 -31.51 36.47
C THR A 356 7.55 -32.19 36.73
N VAL A 357 6.92 -32.68 35.66
CA VAL A 357 5.97 -33.80 35.71
C VAL A 357 6.63 -35.01 35.06
N GLY A 358 6.79 -36.09 35.82
CA GLY A 358 7.31 -37.38 35.35
C GLY A 358 6.19 -38.39 35.08
N ASN A 359 6.53 -39.44 34.33
CA ASN A 359 5.68 -40.59 34.00
C ASN A 359 4.83 -41.13 35.16
N VAL A 360 3.62 -41.59 34.84
CA VAL A 360 3.01 -42.76 35.50
C VAL A 360 2.57 -43.75 34.41
N ALA A 361 2.81 -45.03 34.68
CA ALA A 361 2.57 -46.13 33.75
C ALA A 361 1.15 -46.71 33.83
N SER A 362 0.91 -47.69 32.95
CA SER A 362 -0.29 -48.50 32.78
C SER A 362 -0.64 -49.43 33.96
N VAL A 363 -1.71 -50.24 33.77
CA VAL A 363 -2.26 -51.30 34.64
C VAL A 363 -3.29 -50.72 35.64
N GLN A 364 -4.53 -51.23 35.82
CA GLN A 364 -5.04 -52.60 35.67
C GLN A 364 -6.53 -52.66 35.26
N SER A 365 -6.98 -53.81 34.73
CA SER A 365 -8.38 -54.19 34.54
C SER A 365 -8.96 -54.90 35.76
N ASP A 366 -10.24 -54.71 36.10
CA ASP A 366 -11.15 -55.87 36.27
C ASP A 366 -12.68 -55.57 36.23
N GLN A 367 -13.41 -56.66 36.03
CA GLN A 367 -14.85 -56.98 36.13
C GLN A 367 -15.57 -56.43 37.39
N SER A 368 -16.91 -56.36 37.54
CA SER A 368 -18.11 -56.76 36.77
C SER A 368 -19.38 -56.20 37.46
N ALA A 369 -20.52 -56.10 36.77
CA ALA A 369 -21.87 -56.36 37.32
C ALA A 369 -22.97 -56.28 36.23
N VAL A 370 -23.91 -57.22 36.25
CA VAL A 370 -25.12 -57.27 35.39
C VAL A 370 -26.31 -56.74 36.18
N LEU A 371 -27.24 -56.02 35.53
CA LEU A 371 -28.66 -56.00 35.91
C LEU A 371 -29.56 -55.72 34.67
N VAL A 372 -30.80 -56.21 34.72
CA VAL A 372 -31.75 -56.36 33.60
C VAL A 372 -33.10 -55.72 33.95
N ALA A 373 -33.81 -55.23 32.92
CA ALA A 373 -35.25 -54.87 32.79
C ALA A 373 -35.37 -53.48 32.11
N ASP A 374 -36.01 -53.27 30.95
CA ASP A 374 -37.33 -53.70 30.42
C ASP A 374 -38.52 -52.88 30.96
N ASN A 375 -39.20 -52.13 30.07
CA ASN A 375 -40.66 -51.95 29.92
C ASN A 375 -41.06 -50.66 29.14
N GLY A 376 -42.08 -50.77 28.26
CA GLY A 376 -42.92 -49.67 27.72
C GLY A 376 -42.31 -48.84 26.56
N ALA A 377 -42.76 -48.85 25.30
CA ALA A 377 -44.05 -49.10 24.62
C ALA A 377 -45.02 -47.89 24.58
N ASP A 378 -45.41 -47.54 23.33
CA ASP A 378 -46.65 -46.88 22.84
C ASP A 378 -46.99 -45.45 23.38
N ASP A 379 -47.77 -44.57 22.73
CA ASP A 379 -48.33 -44.43 21.37
C ASP A 379 -47.72 -43.15 20.71
N GLU A 380 -47.98 -42.70 19.48
CA GLU A 380 -48.92 -43.08 18.38
C GLU A 380 -48.20 -42.97 17.02
#